data_AF-A0A5C9BSM7-F1
#
_entry.id   AF-A0A5C9BSM7-F1
#
_cell.length_a   1.000
_cell.length_b   1.000
_cell.length_c   1.000
_cell.angle_alpha   90.00
_cell.angle_beta   90.00
_cell.angle_gamma   90.00
#
_symmetry.space_group_name_H-M   'P 1'
#
loop_
_entity.id
_entity.type
_entity.pdbx_description
1 polymer ?
#
loop_
_entity_poly.entity_id
_entity_poly.type
_entity_poly.pdbx_seq_one_letter_code
_entity_poly.pdbx_strand_id
1 'polypeptide(L)'
;MIEINKKTKAVQDEIDLLNLLIDTYDNDHNSFDDLDPIELLKSVMNDHKMKSVDLAILLNVSEGLVSDMLNYKKGLSKDTIRILSQKFKMSQEAFNRSYKLRLSIPTKIKKLKTIKTTKRMLKAF
;
A
#
# COMPACT_ATOMS: atom_id res chain seq x y z
N MET A 1 -12.21 27.15 -33.42
CA MET A 1 -12.90 26.40 -32.35
C MET A 1 -12.84 24.94 -32.71
N ILE A 2 -12.27 24.08 -31.87
CA ILE A 2 -12.15 22.64 -32.14
C ILE A 2 -13.51 22.01 -31.84
N GLU A 3 -14.13 21.38 -32.85
CA GLU A 3 -15.35 20.60 -32.68
C GLU A 3 -15.08 19.42 -31.75
N ILE A 4 -15.76 19.40 -30.61
CA ILE A 4 -15.75 18.28 -29.68
C ILE A 4 -16.58 17.17 -30.35
N ASN A 5 -15.85 16.21 -30.92
CA ASN A 5 -16.34 15.09 -31.71
C ASN A 5 -17.60 14.44 -31.10
N LYS A 6 -18.73 14.56 -31.79
CA LYS A 6 -20.03 14.00 -31.39
C LYS A 6 -19.95 12.48 -31.60
N LYS A 7 -19.56 11.74 -30.56
CA LYS A 7 -19.47 10.27 -30.60
C LYS A 7 -20.81 9.70 -31.09
N THR A 8 -20.76 8.89 -32.15
CA THR A 8 -21.93 8.18 -32.66
C THR A 8 -22.41 7.16 -31.64
N LYS A 9 -23.71 6.80 -31.66
CA LYS A 9 -24.30 5.81 -30.75
C LYS A 9 -23.47 4.52 -30.70
N ALA A 10 -23.01 4.04 -31.85
CA ALA A 10 -22.18 2.85 -31.96
C ALA A 10 -20.84 2.97 -31.19
N VAL A 11 -20.19 4.14 -31.20
CA VAL A 11 -18.96 4.37 -30.43
C VAL A 11 -19.25 4.39 -28.93
N GLN A 12 -20.41 4.91 -28.53
CA GLN A 12 -20.80 4.87 -27.12
C GLN A 12 -21.10 3.43 -26.66
N ASP A 13 -21.83 2.66 -27.47
CA ASP A 13 -22.13 1.25 -27.19
C ASP A 13 -20.83 0.41 -27.10
N GLU A 14 -19.83 0.70 -27.92
CA GLU A 14 -18.50 0.04 -27.86
C GLU A 14 -17.73 0.39 -26.58
N ILE A 15 -17.75 1.67 -26.17
CA ILE A 15 -17.12 2.11 -24.91
C ILE A 15 -17.80 1.44 -23.72
N ASP A 16 -19.13 1.38 -23.71
CA ASP A 16 -19.90 0.78 -22.63
C ASP A 16 -19.63 -0.72 -22.54
N LEU A 17 -19.51 -1.41 -23.68
CA LEU A 17 -19.10 -2.81 -23.75
C LEU A 17 -17.68 -3.03 -23.23
N LEU A 18 -16.72 -2.19 -23.63
CA LEU A 18 -15.34 -2.30 -23.17
C LEU A 18 -15.23 -2.07 -21.65
N ASN A 19 -15.96 -1.10 -21.10
CA ASN A 19 -16.02 -0.88 -19.65
C ASN A 19 -16.60 -2.11 -18.94
N LEU A 20 -17.70 -2.68 -19.43
CA LEU A 20 -18.30 -3.89 -18.86
C LEU A 20 -17.32 -5.07 -18.85
N LEU A 21 -16.58 -5.26 -19.94
CA LEU A 21 -15.59 -6.34 -20.04
C LEU A 21 -14.44 -6.15 -19.06
N ILE A 22 -13.94 -4.91 -18.92
CA ILE A 22 -12.91 -4.56 -17.94
C ILE A 22 -13.43 -4.84 -16.53
N ASP A 23 -14.61 -4.34 -16.18
CA ASP A 23 -15.21 -4.52 -14.86
C ASP A 23 -15.43 -6.01 -14.54
N THR A 24 -15.88 -6.81 -15.52
CA THR A 24 -16.10 -8.25 -15.34
C THR A 24 -14.79 -8.98 -15.12
N TYR A 25 -13.78 -8.68 -15.96
CA TYR A 25 -12.45 -9.28 -15.82
C TYR A 25 -11.81 -8.92 -14.49
N ASP A 26 -11.87 -7.65 -14.09
CA ASP A 26 -11.32 -7.18 -12.83
C ASP A 26 -12.00 -7.85 -11.64
N ASN A 27 -13.33 -8.01 -11.65
CA ASN A 27 -14.06 -8.74 -10.60
C ASN A 27 -13.66 -10.22 -10.52
N ASP A 28 -13.55 -10.90 -11.66
CA ASP A 28 -13.21 -12.33 -11.70
C ASP A 28 -11.75 -12.61 -11.34
N HIS A 29 -10.85 -11.65 -11.61
CA HIS A 29 -9.41 -11.79 -11.42
C HIS A 29 -8.86 -10.93 -10.28
N ASN A 30 -9.73 -10.37 -9.41
CA ASN A 30 -9.33 -9.55 -8.28
C ASN A 30 -8.61 -10.38 -7.20
N SER A 31 -7.39 -10.78 -7.50
CA SER A 31 -6.50 -11.55 -6.63
C SER A 31 -5.89 -10.66 -5.54
N PHE A 32 -6.22 -9.36 -5.56
CA PHE A 32 -5.66 -8.36 -4.68
C PHE A 32 -6.45 -8.16 -3.40
N ASP A 33 -7.65 -8.73 -3.25
CA ASP A 33 -8.52 -8.44 -2.10
C ASP A 33 -7.95 -8.83 -0.73
N ASP A 34 -7.07 -9.83 -0.71
CA ASP A 34 -6.37 -10.28 0.50
C ASP A 34 -4.91 -9.80 0.60
N LEU A 35 -4.40 -9.08 -0.41
CA LEU A 35 -3.01 -8.64 -0.39
C LEU A 35 -2.81 -7.47 0.59
N ASP A 36 -1.82 -7.65 1.47
CA ASP A 36 -1.36 -6.62 2.39
C ASP A 36 -0.94 -5.37 1.60
N PRO A 37 -1.39 -4.15 1.99
CA PRO A 37 -1.08 -2.92 1.26
C PRO A 37 0.41 -2.66 1.02
N ILE A 38 1.28 -3.12 1.92
CA ILE A 38 2.73 -2.94 1.78
C ILE A 38 3.30 -3.97 0.79
N GLU A 39 2.83 -5.21 0.79
CA GLU A 39 3.23 -6.19 -0.23
C GLU A 39 2.70 -5.79 -1.61
N LEU A 40 1.47 -5.28 -1.70
CA LEU A 40 0.94 -4.70 -2.92
C LEU A 40 1.84 -3.58 -3.43
N LEU A 41 2.18 -2.62 -2.56
CA LEU A 41 3.07 -1.51 -2.92
C LEU A 41 4.41 -2.01 -3.46
N LYS A 42 5.01 -3.03 -2.83
CA LYS A 42 6.27 -3.63 -3.32
C LYS A 42 6.11 -4.31 -4.67
N SER A 43 5.02 -5.05 -4.90
CA SER A 43 4.75 -5.69 -6.18
C SER A 43 4.66 -4.65 -7.29
N VAL A 44 3.85 -3.62 -7.08
CA VAL A 44 3.64 -2.57 -8.09
C VAL A 44 4.93 -1.77 -8.32
N MET A 45 5.72 -1.51 -7.28
CA MET A 45 7.06 -0.93 -7.43
C MET A 45 7.97 -1.81 -8.30
N ASN A 46 7.97 -3.13 -8.07
CA ASN A 46 8.78 -4.06 -8.84
C ASN A 46 8.36 -4.10 -10.33
N ASP A 47 7.07 -4.13 -10.60
CA ASP A 47 6.51 -4.14 -11.96
C ASP A 47 6.89 -2.86 -12.74
N HIS A 48 6.96 -1.73 -12.03
CA HIS A 48 7.37 -0.44 -12.58
C HIS A 48 8.88 -0.19 -12.53
N LYS A 49 9.69 -1.17 -12.09
CA LYS A 49 11.14 -1.04 -11.87
C LYS A 49 11.53 0.17 -11.00
N MET A 50 10.67 0.49 -10.03
CA MET A 50 10.77 1.67 -9.19
C MET A 50 11.56 1.36 -7.90
N LYS A 51 12.49 2.24 -7.53
CA LYS A 51 13.24 2.13 -6.28
C LYS A 51 12.59 2.95 -5.16
N SER A 52 13.01 2.70 -3.91
CA SER A 52 12.56 3.49 -2.75
C SER A 52 12.83 4.99 -2.89
N VAL A 53 13.94 5.36 -3.56
CA VAL A 53 14.30 6.75 -3.85
C VAL A 53 13.27 7.40 -4.78
N ASP A 54 12.87 6.70 -5.83
CA ASP A 54 11.87 7.21 -6.78
C ASP A 54 10.51 7.38 -6.10
N LEU A 55 10.16 6.45 -5.21
CA LEU A 55 8.93 6.54 -4.42
C LEU A 55 8.98 7.72 -3.44
N ALA A 56 10.14 8.00 -2.85
CA ALA A 56 10.33 9.16 -1.97
C ALA A 56 10.13 10.48 -2.72
N ILE A 57 10.64 10.56 -3.96
CA ILE A 57 10.43 11.70 -4.85
C ILE A 57 8.95 11.84 -5.20
N LEU A 58 8.28 10.74 -5.59
CA LEU A 58 6.85 10.75 -5.94
C LEU A 58 5.97 11.26 -4.79
N LEU A 59 6.26 10.81 -3.57
CA LEU A 59 5.48 11.16 -2.38
C LEU A 59 5.90 12.49 -1.75
N ASN A 60 6.99 13.11 -2.24
CA ASN A 60 7.61 14.30 -1.67
C ASN A 60 7.95 14.13 -0.17
N VAL A 61 8.56 12.99 0.17
CA VAL A 61 8.97 12.64 1.55
C VAL A 61 10.41 12.16 1.59
N SER A 62 10.98 11.99 2.78
CA SER A 62 12.34 11.45 2.93
C SER A 62 12.40 9.96 2.60
N GLU A 63 13.54 9.50 2.07
CA GLU A 63 13.80 8.09 1.80
C GLU A 63 13.67 7.22 3.07
N GLY A 64 14.07 7.77 4.22
CA GLY A 64 13.89 7.10 5.52
C GLY A 64 12.43 6.83 5.86
N LEU A 65 11.52 7.75 5.52
CA LEU A 65 10.09 7.56 5.75
C LEU A 65 9.51 6.46 4.85
N VAL A 66 9.91 6.44 3.58
CA VAL A 66 9.54 5.37 2.65
C VAL A 66 10.04 4.02 3.15
N SER A 67 11.30 3.95 3.59
CA SER A 67 11.86 2.73 4.17
C SER A 67 11.08 2.27 5.40
N ASP A 68 10.69 3.19 6.28
CA ASP A 68 9.86 2.85 7.45
C ASP A 68 8.47 2.34 7.05
N MET A 69 7.86 2.88 6.00
CA MET A 69 6.59 2.37 5.45
C MET A 69 6.74 0.95 4.88
N LEU A 70 7.72 0.73 4.00
CA LEU A 70 7.98 -0.57 3.36
C LEU A 70 8.38 -1.67 4.36
N ASN A 71 8.92 -1.27 5.52
CA ASN A 71 9.26 -2.15 6.63
C ASN A 71 8.19 -2.22 7.72
N TYR A 72 6.95 -1.79 7.44
CA TYR A 72 5.80 -1.86 8.35
C TYR A 72 5.97 -1.05 9.65
N LYS A 73 6.97 -0.18 9.77
CA LYS A 73 7.15 0.63 10.98
C LYS A 73 6.19 1.81 11.01
N LYS A 74 5.76 2.30 9.84
CA LYS A 74 4.79 3.38 9.69
C LYS A 74 3.68 3.04 8.73
N GLY A 75 2.50 3.59 9.01
CA GLY A 75 1.32 3.52 8.17
C GLY A 75 1.44 4.38 6.91
N LEU A 76 0.71 4.03 5.86
CA LEU A 76 0.46 4.91 4.72
C LEU A 76 -0.52 6.01 5.16
N SER A 77 -0.20 7.27 4.88
CA SER A 77 -1.13 8.38 5.14
C SER A 77 -2.20 8.43 4.04
N LYS A 78 -3.31 9.14 4.29
CA LYS A 78 -4.37 9.35 3.29
C LYS A 78 -3.83 10.01 2.02
N ASP A 79 -2.90 10.95 2.16
CA ASP A 79 -2.31 11.63 1.01
C ASP A 79 -1.40 10.70 0.21
N THR A 80 -0.60 9.87 0.90
CA THR A 80 0.19 8.81 0.25
C THR A 80 -0.72 7.87 -0.52
N ILE A 81 -1.79 7.36 0.10
CA ILE A 81 -2.77 6.47 -0.55
C ILE A 81 -3.34 7.12 -1.82
N ARG A 82 -3.72 8.40 -1.75
CA ARG A 82 -4.24 9.13 -2.90
C ARG A 82 -3.22 9.24 -4.04
N ILE A 83 -1.98 9.59 -3.74
CA ILE A 83 -0.90 9.72 -4.75
C ILE A 83 -0.61 8.37 -5.39
N LEU A 84 -0.50 7.30 -4.59
CA LEU A 84 -0.26 5.94 -5.07
C LEU A 84 -1.36 5.46 -6.01
N SER A 85 -2.62 5.66 -5.62
CA SER A 85 -3.79 5.29 -6.41
C SER A 85 -3.81 6.02 -7.76
N GLN A 86 -3.52 7.33 -7.76
CA GLN A 86 -3.45 8.13 -8.97
C GLN A 86 -2.29 7.74 -9.90
N LYS A 87 -1.14 7.39 -9.32
CA LYS A 87 0.07 6.98 -10.03
C LYS A 87 -0.09 5.63 -10.70
N PHE A 88 -0.60 4.65 -9.95
CA PHE A 88 -0.71 3.26 -10.39
C PHE A 88 -2.07 2.91 -11.01
N LYS A 89 -3.00 3.87 -11.06
CA LYS A 89 -4.35 3.69 -11.62
C LYS A 89 -5.11 2.55 -10.93
N MET A 90 -4.97 2.49 -9.61
CA MET A 90 -5.63 1.50 -8.76
C MET A 90 -6.62 2.17 -7.82
N SER A 91 -7.51 1.38 -7.24
CA SER A 91 -8.45 1.81 -6.22
C SER A 91 -7.72 2.24 -4.93
N GLN A 92 -8.28 3.21 -4.19
CA GLN A 92 -7.69 3.65 -2.92
C GLN A 92 -7.83 2.56 -1.85
N GLU A 93 -8.90 1.77 -1.96
CA GLU A 93 -9.23 0.62 -1.15
C GLU A 93 -8.08 -0.39 -1.13
N ALA A 94 -7.39 -0.58 -2.27
CA ALA A 94 -6.26 -1.48 -2.38
C ALA A 94 -5.10 -1.12 -1.42
N PHE A 95 -4.86 0.19 -1.20
CA PHE A 95 -3.82 0.68 -0.30
C PHE A 95 -4.33 1.04 1.11
N ASN A 96 -5.64 1.10 1.32
CA ASN A 96 -6.28 1.50 2.58
C ASN A 96 -6.72 0.31 3.46
N ARG A 97 -6.32 -0.92 3.11
CA ARG A 97 -6.65 -2.11 3.92
C ARG A 97 -5.91 -2.07 5.28
N SER A 98 -6.46 -2.75 6.28
CA SER A 98 -5.84 -2.81 7.60
C SER A 98 -4.64 -3.76 7.61
N TYR A 99 -3.50 -3.32 8.15
CA TYR A 99 -2.31 -4.15 8.30
C TYR A 99 -1.58 -3.88 9.63
N LYS A 100 -0.82 -4.86 10.11
CA LYS A 100 -0.13 -4.77 11.41
C LYS A 100 1.21 -4.08 11.26
N LEU A 101 1.42 -3.01 12.04
CA LEU A 101 2.71 -2.34 12.11
C LEU A 101 3.72 -3.15 12.93
N ARG A 102 4.94 -3.27 12.40
CA ARG A 102 6.10 -3.84 13.10
C ARG A 102 6.78 -2.75 13.91
N LEU A 103 6.26 -2.52 15.11
CA LEU A 103 6.89 -1.61 16.07
C LEU A 103 8.27 -2.16 16.45
N SER A 104 9.33 -1.43 16.13
CA SER A 104 10.67 -1.73 16.64
C SER A 104 10.71 -1.35 18.12
N ILE A 105 10.44 -2.30 19.00
CA ILE A 105 10.63 -2.11 20.44
C ILE A 105 12.12 -1.77 20.66
N PRO A 106 12.45 -0.62 21.26
CA PRO A 106 13.84 -0.25 21.53
C PRO A 106 14.56 -1.36 22.29
N THR A 107 15.78 -1.71 21.86
CA THR A 107 16.59 -2.81 22.42
C THR A 107 16.75 -2.74 23.95
N LYS A 108 16.72 -1.53 24.51
CA LYS A 108 16.75 -1.26 25.97
C LYS A 108 15.57 -1.89 26.71
N ILE A 109 14.37 -1.88 26.11
CA ILE A 109 13.14 -2.42 26.70
C ILE A 109 13.09 -3.96 26.57
N LYS A 110 13.66 -4.53 25.49
CA LYS A 110 13.83 -6.00 25.35
C LYS A 110 14.64 -6.59 26.51
N LYS A 111 15.74 -5.92 26.90
CA LYS A 111 16.61 -6.34 28.01
C LYS A 111 15.92 -6.27 29.38
N LEU A 112 14.98 -5.34 29.57
CA LEU A 112 14.22 -5.18 30.82
C LEU A 112 13.14 -6.26 31.00
N LYS A 113 12.57 -6.81 29.91
CA LYS A 113 11.58 -7.90 29.99
C LYS A 113 12.21 -9.24 30.39
N THR A 114 13.44 -9.52 29.98
CA THR A 114 14.16 -10.75 30.40
C THR A 114 14.60 -10.71 31.86
N ILE A 115 14.80 -9.53 32.46
CA ILE A 115 15.30 -9.40 33.84
C ILE A 115 14.18 -9.59 34.90
N LYS A 116 12.89 -9.43 34.55
CA LYS A 116 11.79 -9.52 35.52
C LYS A 116 11.40 -10.94 35.94
N THR A 117 11.98 -11.99 35.34
CA THR A 117 11.62 -13.39 35.67
C THR A 117 12.48 -13.99 36.78
N THR A 118 13.68 -13.47 37.05
CA THR A 118 14.61 -14.10 38.02
C THR A 118 14.39 -13.66 39.48
N LYS A 119 13.68 -12.56 39.73
CA LYS A 119 13.52 -12.01 41.09
C LYS A 119 12.35 -12.61 41.88
N ARG A 120 11.58 -13.53 41.31
CA ARG A 120 10.42 -14.17 41.98
C ARG A 120 10.74 -15.54 42.59
N MET A 121 11.95 -16.08 42.37
CA MET A 121 12.39 -17.39 42.89
C MET A 121 13.26 -17.29 44.17
N LEU A 122 13.54 -16.09 44.69
CA LEU A 122 14.35 -15.88 45.91
C LEU A 122 13.53 -15.32 47.09
N LYS A 123 12.26 -15.72 47.21
CA LYS A 123 11.39 -15.40 48.35
C LYS A 123 10.67 -16.63 48.91
N ALA A 124 11.32 -17.78 48.82
CA ALA A 124 10.86 -19.03 49.40
C ALA A 124 12.03 -19.75 50.08
N PHE A 125 12.66 -19.10 51.06
CA PHE A 125 13.42 -19.70 52.15
C PHE A 125 13.37 -18.72 53.33
#